data_AF-A0A7V1HZB5-F1
#
_entry.id   AF-A0A7V1HZB5-F1
#
_cell.length_a   1.000
_cell.length_b   1.000
_cell.length_c   1.000
_cell.angle_alpha   90.00
_cell.angle_beta   90.00
_cell.angle_gamma   90.00
#
_symmetry.space_group_name_H-M   'P 1'
#
loop_
_entity.id
_entity.type
_entity.pdbx_description
1 polymer ?
#
loop_
_entity_poly.entity_id
_entity_poly.type
_entity_poly.pdbx_seq_one_letter_code
_entity_poly.pdbx_strand_id
1 'polypeptide(L)'
;MKIRYRRIEGRSKQYYIFMVVSGAIALMAPLSAYILFLKGHNITGMNNQVPWGMPIVMAVYLIGASAGSLVLSALSSVFGKSEYKPFSRSASLLAIIL
;
A
#
# COMPACT_ATOMS: atom_id res chain seq x y z
N MET A 1 -15.50 11.56 -21.10
CA MET A 1 -16.20 11.19 -19.84
C MET A 1 -16.01 12.29 -18.79
N LYS A 2 -17.08 12.90 -18.26
CA LYS A 2 -16.99 13.88 -17.16
C LYS A 2 -17.06 13.13 -15.82
N ILE A 3 -15.92 12.95 -15.16
CA ILE A 3 -15.82 12.27 -13.87
C ILE A 3 -16.14 13.27 -12.76
N ARG A 4 -17.15 12.99 -11.94
CA ARG A 4 -17.47 13.76 -10.73
C ARG A 4 -17.08 12.95 -9.49
N TYR A 5 -16.15 13.48 -8.71
CA TYR A 5 -15.77 12.88 -7.43
C TYR A 5 -16.70 13.38 -6.34
N ARG A 6 -17.25 12.46 -5.53
CA ARG A 6 -18.06 12.78 -4.36
C ARG A 6 -17.40 12.17 -3.12
N ARG A 7 -17.37 12.94 -2.03
CA ARG A 7 -16.89 12.45 -0.73
C ARG A 7 -17.84 11.39 -0.19
N ILE A 8 -17.31 10.33 0.38
CA ILE A 8 -18.07 9.35 1.14
C ILE A 8 -18.46 9.98 2.49
N GLU A 9 -19.74 9.95 2.85
CA GLU A 9 -20.26 10.59 4.07
C GLU A 9 -19.76 9.93 5.36
N GLY A 10 -19.36 8.65 5.30
CA GLY A 10 -18.67 7.94 6.38
C GLY A 10 -19.53 7.61 7.60
N ARG A 11 -20.87 7.64 7.46
CA ARG A 11 -21.82 7.44 8.57
C ARG A 11 -22.35 6.01 8.70
N SER A 12 -22.06 5.12 7.75
CA SER A 12 -22.58 3.76 7.76
C SER A 12 -21.79 2.86 8.72
N LYS A 13 -22.47 1.88 9.35
CA LYS A 13 -21.80 0.86 10.19
C LYS A 13 -20.69 0.13 9.43
N GLN A 14 -20.90 -0.17 8.15
CA GLN A 14 -19.93 -0.82 7.28
C GLN A 14 -18.64 0.01 7.11
N TYR A 15 -18.77 1.33 6.98
CA TYR A 15 -17.61 2.22 6.88
C TYR A 15 -16.75 2.17 8.14
N TYR A 16 -17.38 2.23 9.32
CA TYR A 16 -16.65 2.13 10.59
C TYR A 16 -15.98 0.77 10.78
N ILE A 17 -16.67 -0.33 10.45
CA ILE A 17 -16.06 -1.66 10.50
C ILE A 17 -14.84 -1.72 9.58
N PHE A 18 -14.96 -1.21 8.35
CA PHE A 18 -13.84 -1.17 7.41
C PHE A 18 -12.67 -0.34 7.94
N MET A 19 -12.94 0.83 8.54
CA MET A 19 -11.91 1.67 9.16
C MET A 19 -11.22 0.99 10.34
N VAL A 20 -11.96 0.31 11.22
CA VAL A 20 -11.38 -0.39 12.37
C VAL A 20 -10.53 -1.57 11.91
N VAL A 21 -11.01 -2.37 10.96
CA VAL A 21 -10.26 -3.53 10.44
C VAL A 21 -9.00 -3.09 9.72
N SER A 22 -9.09 -2.09 8.83
CA SER A 22 -7.91 -1.56 8.13
C SER A 22 -6.92 -0.91 9.09
N GLY A 23 -7.39 -0.17 10.09
CA GLY A 23 -6.56 0.38 11.16
C GLY A 23 -5.85 -0.70 11.97
N ALA A 24 -6.56 -1.77 12.35
CA ALA A 24 -5.97 -2.90 13.07
C ALA A 24 -4.87 -3.58 12.25
N ILE A 25 -5.09 -3.81 10.95
CA ILE A 25 -4.07 -4.37 10.05
C ILE A 25 -2.87 -3.42 9.92
N ALA A 26 -3.12 -2.12 9.75
CA ALA A 26 -2.06 -1.11 9.65
C ALA A 26 -1.18 -1.08 10.92
N LEU A 27 -1.77 -1.28 12.10
CA LEU A 27 -1.03 -1.36 13.38
C LEU A 27 -0.16 -2.60 13.51
N MET A 28 -0.43 -3.68 12.76
CA MET A 28 0.42 -4.88 12.78
C MET A 28 1.84 -4.58 12.25
N ALA A 29 1.98 -3.67 11.28
CA ALA A 29 3.27 -3.30 10.72
C ALA A 29 4.23 -2.69 11.77
N PRO A 30 3.92 -1.57 12.47
CA PRO A 30 4.80 -1.03 13.49
C PRO A 30 4.98 -1.99 14.68
N LEU A 31 3.96 -2.77 15.03
CA LEU A 31 4.07 -3.77 16.09
C LEU A 31 5.10 -4.86 15.72
N SER A 32 5.06 -5.37 14.49
CA SER A 32 6.02 -6.35 14.00
C SER A 32 7.45 -5.79 13.96
N ALA A 33 7.61 -4.52 13.56
CA ALA A 33 8.91 -3.83 13.59
C ALA A 33 9.45 -3.70 15.02
N TYR A 34 8.58 -3.39 15.99
CA TYR A 34 8.97 -3.32 17.40
C TYR A 34 9.37 -4.69 17.96
N ILE A 35 8.64 -5.76 17.64
CA ILE A 35 8.99 -7.13 18.06
C ILE A 35 10.33 -7.56 17.43
N LEU A 36 10.55 -7.22 16.15
CA LEU A 36 11.81 -7.49 15.46
C LEU A 36 12.99 -6.75 16.10
N PHE A 37 12.78 -5.50 16.51
CA PHE A 37 13.79 -4.72 17.22
C PHE A 37 14.19 -5.38 18.55
N LEU A 38 13.23 -5.93 19.30
CA LEU A 38 13.50 -6.57 20.60
C LEU A 38 14.10 -7.97 20.49
N LYS A 39 13.65 -8.77 19.52
CA LYS A 39 14.02 -10.20 19.41
C LYS A 39 15.09 -10.49 18.35
N GLY A 40 15.41 -9.53 17.50
CA GLY A 40 16.34 -9.69 16.40
C GLY A 40 15.78 -10.48 15.22
N HIS A 41 16.58 -10.57 14.15
CA HIS A 41 16.18 -11.06 12.82
C HIS A 41 15.87 -12.56 12.71
N ASN A 42 16.18 -13.37 13.72
CA ASN A 42 15.86 -14.81 13.76
C ASN A 42 14.36 -15.07 13.53
N ILE A 43 13.49 -14.24 14.13
CA ILE A 43 12.05 -14.49 14.17
C ILE A 43 11.38 -14.41 12.79
N THR A 44 12.07 -13.88 11.78
CA THR A 44 11.52 -13.73 10.42
C THR A 44 11.76 -14.98 9.56
N GLY A 45 12.26 -16.08 10.15
CA GLY A 45 12.56 -17.32 9.44
C GLY A 45 13.83 -17.28 8.59
N MET A 46 14.69 -16.27 8.78
CA MET A 46 15.99 -16.17 8.12
C MET A 46 17.01 -17.10 8.79
N ASN A 47 17.94 -17.63 8.01
CA ASN A 47 19.04 -18.45 8.50
C ASN A 47 20.32 -18.11 7.71
N ASN A 48 21.44 -18.78 8.02
CA ASN A 48 22.72 -18.47 7.37
C ASN A 48 22.76 -18.81 5.87
N GLN A 49 21.88 -19.69 5.37
CA GLN A 49 21.76 -19.99 3.95
C GLN A 49 20.87 -18.97 3.21
N VAL A 50 19.86 -18.43 3.91
CA VAL A 50 18.94 -17.42 3.40
C VAL A 50 19.00 -16.18 4.32
N PRO A 51 20.02 -15.33 4.13
CA PRO A 51 20.27 -14.19 5.01
C PRO A 51 19.25 -13.06 4.84
N TRP A 52 18.57 -13.00 3.69
CA TRP A 52 17.51 -12.04 3.40
C TRP A 52 16.21 -12.76 3.04
N GLY A 53 15.27 -12.77 3.99
CA GLY A 53 13.97 -13.43 3.87
C GLY A 53 12.82 -12.44 3.66
N MET A 54 11.73 -12.62 4.42
CA MET A 54 10.50 -11.85 4.25
C MET A 54 10.67 -10.32 4.23
N PRO A 55 11.55 -9.68 5.04
CA PRO A 55 11.71 -8.22 5.00
C PRO A 55 12.12 -7.68 3.64
N ILE A 56 13.06 -8.32 2.94
CA ILE A 56 13.50 -7.84 1.62
C ILE A 56 12.45 -8.13 0.54
N VAL A 57 11.77 -9.26 0.63
CA VAL A 57 10.69 -9.63 -0.30
C VAL A 57 9.58 -8.59 -0.24
N MET A 58 9.17 -8.18 0.96
CA MET A 58 8.18 -7.13 1.14
C MET A 58 8.68 -5.77 0.66
N ALA A 59 9.94 -5.42 0.92
CA ALA A 59 10.50 -4.16 0.44
C ALA A 59 10.47 -4.04 -1.10
N VAL A 60 10.94 -5.08 -1.81
CA VAL A 60 10.93 -5.10 -3.29
C VAL A 60 9.49 -5.10 -3.82
N TYR A 61 8.58 -5.84 -3.18
CA TYR A 61 7.17 -5.85 -3.55
C TYR A 61 6.53 -4.47 -3.45
N LEU A 62 6.72 -3.77 -2.33
CA LEU A 62 6.17 -2.43 -2.10
C LEU A 62 6.74 -1.40 -3.07
N ILE A 63 8.06 -1.41 -3.27
CA ILE A 63 8.72 -0.55 -4.28
C ILE A 63 8.13 -0.80 -5.68
N GLY A 64 7.97 -2.07 -6.06
CA GLY A 64 7.39 -2.43 -7.35
C GLY A 64 5.93 -2.00 -7.49
N ALA A 65 5.12 -2.20 -6.45
CA ALA A 65 3.71 -1.78 -6.42
C ALA A 65 3.56 -0.25 -6.47
N SER A 66 4.46 0.47 -5.81
CA SER A 66 4.56 1.92 -5.81
C SER A 66 4.90 2.46 -7.20
N ALA A 67 5.97 1.94 -7.81
CA ALA A 67 6.38 2.28 -9.17
C ALA A 67 5.28 1.97 -10.21
N GLY A 68 4.64 0.80 -10.10
CA GLY A 68 3.53 0.43 -10.98
C GLY A 68 2.33 1.38 -10.85
N SER A 69 2.01 1.80 -9.62
CA SER A 69 0.95 2.78 -9.36
C SER A 69 1.26 4.15 -9.97
N LEU A 70 2.53 4.58 -9.93
CA LEU A 70 2.96 5.82 -10.57
C LEU A 70 2.80 5.75 -12.09
N VAL A 71 3.20 4.63 -12.71
CA VAL A 71 3.02 4.42 -14.16
C VAL A 71 1.54 4.48 -14.54
N LEU A 72 0.65 3.84 -13.77
CA LEU A 72 -0.79 3.88 -14.01
C LEU A 72 -1.35 5.31 -13.94
N SER A 73 -0.88 6.12 -12.99
CA SER A 73 -1.24 7.53 -12.92
C SER A 73 -0.73 8.31 -14.14
N ALA A 74 0.54 8.11 -14.51
CA ALA A 74 1.20 8.79 -15.62
C ALA A 74 0.53 8.52 -16.98
N LEU A 75 -0.02 7.33 -17.21
CA LEU A 75 -0.78 7.01 -18.43
C LEU A 75 -1.88 8.04 -18.72
N SER A 76 -2.56 8.50 -17.68
CA SER A 76 -3.64 9.47 -17.81
C SER A 76 -3.18 10.93 -17.82
N SER A 77 -2.14 11.27 -17.04
CA SER A 77 -1.70 12.66 -16.83
C SER A 77 -0.64 13.12 -17.84
N VAL A 78 0.30 12.23 -18.20
CA VAL A 78 1.42 12.52 -19.11
C VAL A 78 1.11 12.02 -20.51
N PHE A 79 0.61 10.78 -20.65
CA PHE A 79 0.40 10.15 -21.97
C PHE A 79 -1.00 10.36 -22.56
N GLY A 80 -1.88 11.10 -21.87
CA GLY A 80 -3.20 11.48 -22.40
C GLY A 80 -4.20 10.34 -22.58
N LYS A 81 -3.95 9.15 -22.01
CA LYS A 81 -4.85 8.00 -22.10
C LYS A 81 -6.08 8.20 -21.21
N SER A 82 -7.15 8.71 -21.80
CA SER A 82 -8.38 9.09 -21.08
C SER A 82 -9.12 7.92 -20.42
N GLU A 83 -8.86 6.68 -20.87
CA GLU A 83 -9.38 5.44 -20.28
C GLU A 83 -8.91 5.20 -18.84
N TYR A 84 -7.68 5.59 -18.50
CA TYR A 84 -7.10 5.43 -17.16
C TYR A 84 -7.40 6.58 -16.19
N LYS A 85 -8.10 7.62 -16.68
CA LYS A 85 -8.42 8.82 -15.90
C LYS A 85 -9.18 8.56 -14.58
N PRO A 86 -10.09 7.57 -14.46
CA PRO A 86 -10.74 7.25 -13.19
C PRO A 86 -9.76 6.83 -12.09
N PHE A 87 -8.72 6.07 -12.46
CA PHE A 87 -7.75 5.49 -11.52
C PHE A 87 -6.60 6.44 -11.18
N SER A 88 -6.37 7.45 -12.03
CA SER A 88 -5.28 8.44 -11.90
C SER A 88 -5.06 8.94 -10.46
N ARG A 89 -6.13 9.43 -9.81
CA ARG A 89 -6.03 10.05 -8.47
C ARG A 89 -5.73 9.05 -7.36
N SER A 90 -6.34 7.86 -7.41
CA SER A 90 -6.06 6.82 -6.42
C SER A 90 -4.69 6.20 -6.65
N ALA A 91 -4.28 6.02 -7.90
CA ALA A 91 -2.98 5.48 -8.27
C ALA A 91 -1.84 6.42 -7.85
N SER A 92 -1.99 7.74 -8.01
CA SER A 92 -1.01 8.70 -7.51
C SER A 92 -0.88 8.68 -5.98
N LEU A 93 -1.98 8.48 -5.27
CA LEU A 93 -1.96 8.37 -3.81
C LEU A 93 -1.27 7.08 -3.36
N LEU A 94 -1.57 5.96 -4.01
CA LEU A 94 -0.95 4.67 -3.74
C LEU A 94 0.56 4.69 -4.00
N ALA A 95 1.00 5.37 -5.07
CA ALA A 95 2.43 5.53 -5.37
C ALA A 95 3.21 6.31 -4.31
N ILE A 96 2.55 7.05 -3.42
CA ILE A 96 3.22 7.79 -2.33
C ILE A 96 3.22 6.98 -1.04
N ILE A 97 2.18 6.16 -0.82
CA ILE A 97 1.96 5.47 0.46
C ILE A 97 2.54 4.05 0.45
N LEU A 98 2.70 3.43 -0.73
CA LEU A 98 3.40 2.16 -0.93
C LEU A 98 4.90 2.39 -1.11
#